data_AF-A0A2R7Y1M6-F1
#
_entry.id   AF-A0A2R7Y1M6-F1
#
_cell.length_a   1.000
_cell.length_b   1.000
_cell.length_c   1.000
_cell.angle_alpha   90.00
_cell.angle_beta   90.00
_cell.angle_gamma   90.00
#
_symmetry.space_group_name_H-M   'P 1'
#
loop_
_entity.id
_entity.type
_entity.pdbx_description
1 polymer ?
#
loop_
_entity_poly.entity_id
_entity_poly.type
_entity_poly.pdbx_seq_one_letter_code
_entity_poly.pdbx_strand_id
1 'polypeptide(L)'
;MRVVVLDYGVGNLYSIRHSLIRVGANPEVSPEIGTPPDALILPGVGNFVAASNLLKRLKPVLHDLKETGLPIMGICLGMQLLFESSEEGGGEGLGFLEGKVVRLPKSVKVPQIGWNTVEVKSYHEIVNGLGEEFWAYFVHSYYPQPKSTSTIVAETEYGIRFPSIVAEKNIVGTQFHPEKSSSAGFVILKNFLRMCRA
;
A
#
# COMPACT_ATOMS: atom_id res chain seq x y z
N MET A 1 18.13 -8.81 3.31
CA MET A 1 16.92 -8.21 3.91
C MET A 1 15.75 -9.09 3.57
N ARG A 2 15.24 -9.81 4.57
CA ARG A 2 14.10 -10.70 4.44
C ARG A 2 12.82 -9.87 4.46
N VAL A 3 12.08 -9.92 3.36
CA VAL A 3 10.78 -9.23 3.24
C VAL A 3 9.71 -10.27 3.11
N VAL A 4 8.72 -10.27 3.99
CA VAL A 4 7.57 -11.17 3.82
C VAL A 4 6.54 -10.47 2.96
N VAL A 5 6.10 -11.13 1.90
CA VAL A 5 4.93 -10.76 1.11
C VAL A 5 3.79 -11.66 1.56
N LEU A 6 2.79 -11.09 2.23
CA LEU A 6 1.73 -11.86 2.84
C LEU A 6 0.80 -12.47 1.77
N ASP A 7 0.76 -13.79 1.69
CA ASP A 7 -0.11 -14.54 0.79
C ASP A 7 -1.38 -15.01 1.50
N TYR A 8 -2.34 -14.11 1.60
CA TYR A 8 -3.66 -14.44 2.10
C TYR A 8 -4.65 -14.70 0.96
N GLY A 9 -4.15 -15.11 -0.23
CA GLY A 9 -4.95 -15.47 -1.39
C GLY A 9 -5.30 -14.33 -2.35
N VAL A 10 -4.70 -13.15 -2.19
CA VAL A 10 -4.94 -11.98 -3.05
C VAL A 10 -3.65 -11.29 -3.45
N GLY A 11 -3.69 -10.61 -4.60
CA GLY A 11 -2.59 -9.77 -5.09
C GLY A 11 -1.74 -10.42 -6.19
N ASN A 12 -0.89 -9.61 -6.81
CA ASN A 12 0.03 -10.05 -7.86
C ASN A 12 1.39 -10.46 -7.24
N LEU A 13 1.37 -11.53 -6.46
CA LEU A 13 2.51 -11.99 -5.65
C LEU A 13 3.78 -12.22 -6.49
N TYR A 14 3.62 -12.78 -7.69
CA TYR A 14 4.72 -13.00 -8.62
C TYR A 14 5.46 -11.70 -8.96
N SER A 15 4.72 -10.68 -9.42
CA SER A 15 5.35 -9.42 -9.85
C SER A 15 5.95 -8.64 -8.67
N ILE A 16 5.29 -8.66 -7.52
CA ILE A 16 5.80 -8.05 -6.28
C ILE A 16 7.11 -8.73 -5.87
N ARG A 17 7.11 -10.07 -5.78
CA ARG A 17 8.32 -10.85 -5.44
C ARG A 17 9.47 -10.53 -6.38
N HIS A 18 9.25 -10.55 -7.70
CA HIS A 18 10.31 -10.24 -8.67
C HIS A 18 10.82 -8.80 -8.57
N SER A 19 9.92 -7.84 -8.31
CA SER A 19 10.31 -6.44 -8.13
C SER A 19 11.17 -6.25 -6.86
N LEU A 20 10.84 -6.94 -5.78
CA LEU A 20 11.62 -6.96 -4.53
C LEU A 20 13.02 -7.59 -4.74
N ILE A 21 13.13 -8.70 -5.47
CA ILE A 21 14.43 -9.28 -5.84
C ILE A 21 15.27 -8.24 -6.61
N ARG A 22 14.65 -7.55 -7.57
CA ARG A 22 15.33 -6.56 -8.41
C ARG A 22 15.88 -5.37 -7.61
N VAL A 23 15.23 -4.97 -6.52
CA VAL A 23 15.73 -3.90 -5.62
C VAL A 23 16.67 -4.43 -4.52
N GLY A 24 16.99 -5.73 -4.51
CA GLY A 24 18.01 -6.32 -3.63
C GLY A 24 17.48 -6.94 -2.33
N ALA A 25 16.17 -7.21 -2.22
CA ALA A 25 15.60 -7.96 -1.10
C ALA A 25 15.69 -9.49 -1.32
N ASN A 26 15.48 -10.24 -0.24
CA ASN A 26 15.23 -11.67 -0.25
C ASN A 26 13.75 -11.91 0.14
N PRO A 27 12.80 -11.84 -0.81
CA PRO A 27 11.39 -11.94 -0.50
C PRO A 27 10.94 -13.38 -0.24
N GLU A 28 10.17 -13.54 0.82
CA GLU A 28 9.46 -14.75 1.19
C GLU A 28 7.97 -14.53 0.98
N VAL A 29 7.33 -15.35 0.15
CA VAL A 29 5.87 -15.32 -0.02
C VAL A 29 5.30 -16.36 0.94
N SER A 30 4.50 -15.93 1.91
CA SER A 30 4.00 -16.81 2.97
C SER A 30 2.58 -16.43 3.41
N PRO A 31 1.69 -17.41 3.67
CA PRO A 31 0.37 -17.16 4.23
C PRO A 31 0.38 -16.84 5.73
N GLU A 32 1.52 -17.05 6.38
CA GLU A 32 1.71 -16.86 7.81
C GLU A 32 2.97 -16.05 8.08
N ILE A 33 3.02 -15.40 9.24
CA ILE A 33 4.20 -14.68 9.70
C ILE A 33 4.75 -15.46 10.88
N GLY A 34 5.80 -16.24 10.61
CA GLY A 34 6.54 -16.96 11.64
C GLY A 34 7.48 -16.01 12.38
N THR A 35 8.79 -16.13 12.16
CA THR A 35 9.77 -15.17 12.70
C THR A 35 9.54 -13.78 12.09
N PRO A 36 9.60 -12.68 12.88
CA PRO A 36 9.51 -11.32 12.36
C PRO A 36 10.48 -11.08 11.19
N PRO A 37 10.01 -10.55 10.05
CA PRO A 37 10.89 -10.17 8.93
C PRO A 37 11.53 -8.79 9.14
N ASP A 38 12.36 -8.34 8.21
CA ASP A 38 12.88 -6.96 8.22
C ASP A 38 11.82 -5.96 7.71
N ALA A 39 10.87 -6.44 6.89
CA ALA A 39 9.74 -5.68 6.38
C ALA A 39 8.60 -6.62 5.96
N LEU A 40 7.40 -6.05 5.92
CA LEU A 40 6.19 -6.74 5.49
C LEU A 40 5.53 -5.98 4.33
N ILE A 41 5.13 -6.71 3.30
CA ILE A 41 4.28 -6.23 2.22
C ILE A 41 2.90 -6.86 2.40
N LEU A 42 1.88 -6.02 2.47
CA LEU A 42 0.48 -6.39 2.37
C LEU A 42 0.00 -6.13 0.93
N PRO A 43 0.02 -7.14 0.05
CA PRO A 43 -0.46 -6.99 -1.32
C PRO A 43 -1.99 -7.02 -1.35
N GLY A 44 -2.63 -6.43 -2.35
CA GLY A 44 -4.05 -6.68 -2.54
C GLY A 44 -4.58 -6.27 -3.90
N VAL A 45 -5.50 -7.08 -4.42
CA VAL A 45 -6.41 -6.75 -5.52
C VAL A 45 -7.79 -7.31 -5.18
N GLY A 46 -8.84 -6.76 -5.80
CA GLY A 46 -10.20 -7.27 -5.63
C GLY A 46 -10.99 -6.52 -4.57
N ASN A 47 -11.78 -7.25 -3.78
CA ASN A 47 -12.81 -6.70 -2.90
C ASN A 47 -12.34 -6.58 -1.45
N PHE A 48 -12.63 -5.44 -0.83
CA PHE A 48 -12.23 -5.12 0.54
C PHE A 48 -12.79 -6.09 1.59
N VAL A 49 -14.08 -6.42 1.53
CA VAL A 49 -14.71 -7.33 2.51
C VAL A 49 -14.09 -8.72 2.46
N ALA A 50 -13.90 -9.25 1.25
CA ALA A 50 -13.27 -10.56 1.06
C ALA A 50 -11.84 -10.58 1.64
N ALA A 51 -11.04 -9.57 1.30
CA ALA A 51 -9.67 -9.45 1.79
C ALA A 51 -9.60 -9.23 3.31
N SER A 52 -10.46 -8.37 3.86
CA SER A 52 -10.60 -8.13 5.30
C SER A 52 -10.89 -9.44 6.05
N ASN A 53 -11.85 -10.25 5.56
CA ASN A 53 -12.20 -11.52 6.18
C ASN A 53 -11.02 -12.51 6.21
N LEU A 54 -10.21 -12.54 5.16
CA LEU A 54 -9.01 -13.39 5.08
C LEU A 54 -7.91 -12.93 6.06
N LEU A 55 -7.82 -11.61 6.32
CA LEU A 55 -6.86 -11.04 7.26
C LEU A 55 -7.29 -11.09 8.73
N LYS A 56 -8.56 -11.36 9.04
CA LYS A 56 -9.07 -11.38 10.43
C LYS A 56 -8.20 -12.20 11.38
N ARG A 57 -7.76 -13.39 10.96
CA ARG A 57 -6.91 -14.27 11.80
C ARG A 57 -5.48 -13.76 11.97
N LEU A 58 -5.00 -12.94 11.03
CA LEU A 58 -3.65 -12.38 11.01
C LEU A 58 -3.60 -11.00 11.68
N LYS A 59 -4.75 -10.36 11.93
CA LYS A 59 -4.83 -9.03 12.54
C LYS A 59 -4.03 -8.93 13.85
N PRO A 60 -4.10 -9.88 14.82
CA PRO A 60 -3.31 -9.79 16.04
C PRO A 60 -1.81 -9.71 15.79
N VAL A 61 -1.24 -10.64 15.01
CA VAL A 61 0.20 -10.65 14.71
C VAL A 61 0.62 -9.40 13.91
N LEU A 62 -0.25 -8.89 13.03
CA LEU A 62 0.02 -7.66 12.29
C LEU A 62 0.09 -6.45 13.22
N HIS A 63 -0.78 -6.37 14.23
CA HIS A 63 -0.71 -5.32 15.26
C HIS A 63 0.58 -5.45 16.09
N ASP A 64 0.94 -6.66 16.52
CA ASP A 64 2.19 -6.89 17.26
C ASP A 64 3.40 -6.40 16.46
N LEU A 65 3.48 -6.70 15.16
CA LEU A 65 4.55 -6.25 14.27
C LEU A 65 4.52 -4.73 14.05
N LYS A 66 3.35 -4.10 13.98
CA LYS A 66 3.24 -2.64 13.90
C LYS A 66 3.89 -1.99 15.13
N GLU A 67 3.64 -2.52 16.33
CA GLU A 67 4.15 -1.96 17.58
C GLU A 67 5.68 -2.10 17.73
N THR A 68 6.33 -3.03 17.01
CA THR A 68 7.80 -3.12 16.98
C THR A 68 8.47 -2.05 16.12
N GLY A 69 7.69 -1.28 15.34
CA GLY A 69 8.24 -0.32 14.37
C GLY A 69 8.66 -0.96 13.04
N LEU A 70 8.35 -2.24 12.81
CA LEU A 70 8.65 -2.95 11.57
C LEU A 70 8.00 -2.24 10.35
N PRO A 71 8.74 -1.94 9.27
CA PRO A 71 8.15 -1.34 8.08
C PRO A 71 7.08 -2.22 7.42
N ILE A 72 5.87 -1.67 7.27
CA ILE A 72 4.72 -2.33 6.64
C ILE A 72 4.27 -1.51 5.44
N MET A 73 4.24 -2.11 4.25
CA MET A 73 3.74 -1.47 3.03
C MET A 73 2.47 -2.15 2.51
N GLY A 74 1.38 -1.38 2.41
CA GLY A 74 0.17 -1.77 1.69
C GLY A 74 0.22 -1.38 0.21
N ILE A 75 -0.14 -2.29 -0.69
CA ILE A 75 -0.20 -2.02 -2.14
C ILE A 75 -1.63 -2.17 -2.66
N CYS A 76 -2.16 -1.11 -3.28
CA CYS A 76 -3.51 -0.99 -3.82
C CYS A 76 -4.58 -1.33 -2.78
N LEU A 77 -5.23 -2.50 -2.86
CA LEU A 77 -6.17 -2.93 -1.82
C LEU A 77 -5.46 -3.16 -0.47
N GLY A 78 -4.18 -3.52 -0.48
CA GLY A 78 -3.37 -3.58 0.73
C GLY A 78 -3.25 -2.24 1.44
N MET A 79 -3.10 -1.13 0.70
CA MET A 79 -3.12 0.22 1.29
C MET A 79 -4.49 0.53 1.90
N GLN A 80 -5.57 0.17 1.21
CA GLN A 80 -6.92 0.38 1.70
C GLN A 80 -7.16 -0.36 3.02
N LEU A 81 -6.67 -1.61 3.13
CA LEU A 81 -6.80 -2.42 4.34
C LEU A 81 -6.04 -1.88 5.55
N LEU A 82 -5.12 -0.92 5.37
CA LEU A 82 -4.47 -0.22 6.50
C LEU A 82 -5.46 0.69 7.26
N PHE A 83 -6.55 1.11 6.63
CA PHE A 83 -7.56 1.99 7.22
C PHE A 83 -8.59 1.21 8.06
N GLU A 84 -9.48 1.93 8.74
CA GLU A 84 -10.44 1.33 9.68
C GLU A 84 -11.57 0.59 8.98
N SER A 85 -12.08 1.13 7.87
CA SER A 85 -13.27 0.61 7.20
C SER A 85 -13.35 0.97 5.72
N SER A 86 -14.31 0.35 5.01
CA SER A 86 -14.61 0.66 3.62
C SER A 86 -16.11 0.78 3.36
N GLU A 87 -16.49 1.76 2.54
CA GLU A 87 -17.83 1.86 1.93
C GLU A 87 -18.13 0.66 1.00
N GLU A 88 -17.10 -0.08 0.60
CA GLU A 88 -17.28 -1.38 -0.05
C GLU A 88 -17.75 -2.41 0.98
N GLY A 89 -19.06 -2.53 1.16
CA GLY A 89 -19.70 -3.63 1.87
C GLY A 89 -19.49 -3.68 3.39
N GLY A 90 -18.99 -2.60 4.01
CA GLY A 90 -18.92 -2.47 5.47
C GLY A 90 -17.87 -3.34 6.16
N GLY A 91 -16.80 -3.72 5.45
CA GLY A 91 -15.69 -4.48 6.04
C GLY A 91 -14.82 -3.63 6.98
N GLU A 92 -14.21 -4.28 7.97
CA GLU A 92 -13.24 -3.68 8.90
C GLU A 92 -11.81 -3.94 8.42
N GLY A 93 -10.99 -2.89 8.31
CA GLY A 93 -9.57 -3.04 8.00
C GLY A 93 -8.73 -3.29 9.25
N LEU A 94 -7.43 -3.07 9.11
CA LEU A 94 -6.46 -3.20 10.19
C LEU A 94 -6.53 -2.03 11.17
N GLY A 95 -6.97 -0.85 10.73
CA GLY A 95 -7.02 0.35 11.58
C GLY A 95 -5.63 0.81 12.01
N PHE A 96 -4.62 0.65 11.15
CA PHE A 96 -3.28 1.20 11.35
C PHE A 96 -3.23 2.70 11.07
N LEU A 97 -4.11 3.17 10.19
CA LEU A 97 -4.30 4.57 9.83
C LEU A 97 -5.77 4.94 10.06
N GLU A 98 -6.03 6.11 10.64
CA GLU A 98 -7.40 6.61 10.85
C GLU A 98 -8.04 7.08 9.53
N GLY A 99 -9.29 6.70 9.31
CA GLY A 99 -10.05 7.07 8.12
C GLY A 99 -10.78 5.90 7.48
N LYS A 100 -11.38 6.17 6.33
CA LYS A 100 -12.24 5.21 5.62
C LYS A 100 -11.89 5.13 4.14
N VAL A 101 -12.22 4.01 3.52
CA VAL A 101 -12.08 3.80 2.09
C VAL A 101 -13.40 4.10 1.41
N VAL A 102 -13.38 4.98 0.41
CA VAL A 102 -14.58 5.51 -0.25
C VAL A 102 -14.54 5.27 -1.75
N ARG A 103 -15.69 5.26 -2.40
CA ARG A 103 -15.77 4.98 -3.84
C ARG A 103 -15.37 6.22 -4.67
N LEU A 104 -14.69 6.00 -5.80
CA LEU A 104 -14.51 7.04 -6.81
C LEU A 104 -15.87 7.59 -7.29
N PRO A 105 -15.96 8.90 -7.61
CA PRO A 105 -17.22 9.52 -8.01
C PRO A 105 -17.74 8.95 -9.33
N LYS A 106 -19.07 8.96 -9.51
CA LYS A 106 -19.72 8.47 -10.74
C LYS A 106 -19.45 9.36 -11.98
N SER A 107 -18.85 10.53 -11.80
CA SER A 107 -18.48 11.48 -12.86
C SER A 107 -17.27 11.02 -13.69
N VAL A 108 -16.53 10.00 -13.24
CA VAL A 108 -15.39 9.43 -13.96
C VAL A 108 -15.63 7.97 -14.31
N LYS A 109 -14.83 7.41 -15.23
CA LYS A 109 -14.86 5.99 -15.54
C LYS A 109 -14.33 5.20 -14.34
N VAL A 110 -15.11 4.23 -13.86
CA VAL A 110 -14.74 3.39 -12.70
C VAL A 110 -14.67 1.92 -13.14
N PRO A 111 -13.60 1.18 -12.81
CA PRO A 111 -12.39 1.62 -12.10
C PRO A 111 -11.52 2.61 -12.90
N GLN A 112 -10.73 3.42 -12.20
CA GLN A 112 -9.58 4.08 -12.80
C GLN A 112 -8.58 3.00 -13.22
N ILE A 113 -8.28 2.89 -14.51
CA ILE A 113 -7.29 1.94 -15.06
C ILE A 113 -6.33 2.71 -15.95
N GLY A 114 -5.03 2.60 -15.65
CA GLY A 114 -3.97 3.12 -16.52
C GLY A 114 -2.94 3.93 -15.75
N TRP A 115 -2.06 4.58 -16.52
CA TRP A 115 -1.04 5.47 -15.98
C TRP A 115 -1.64 6.82 -15.62
N ASN A 116 -1.29 7.36 -14.46
CA ASN A 116 -1.64 8.72 -14.03
C ASN A 116 -0.48 9.35 -13.26
N THR A 117 -0.50 10.68 -13.11
CA THR A 117 0.51 11.41 -12.36
C THR A 117 0.26 11.32 -10.86
N VAL A 118 1.36 11.34 -10.11
CA VAL A 118 1.42 11.37 -8.66
C VAL A 118 2.20 12.62 -8.27
N GLU A 119 1.53 13.52 -7.57
CA GLU A 119 2.08 14.79 -7.10
C GLU A 119 2.46 14.67 -5.62
N VAL A 120 3.74 14.88 -5.30
CA VAL A 120 4.27 14.82 -3.93
C VAL A 120 3.83 16.06 -3.15
N LYS A 121 3.16 15.85 -2.03
CA LYS A 121 2.58 16.92 -1.19
C LYS A 121 3.35 17.15 0.11
N SER A 122 3.99 16.12 0.63
CA SER A 122 4.79 16.21 1.84
C SER A 122 6.03 15.33 1.75
N TYR A 123 7.07 15.71 2.49
CA TYR A 123 8.29 14.93 2.53
C TYR A 123 8.07 13.65 3.35
N HIS A 124 8.42 12.51 2.74
CA HIS A 124 8.60 11.23 3.41
C HIS A 124 9.70 10.47 2.68
N GLU A 125 10.48 9.66 3.38
CA GLU A 125 11.62 8.96 2.75
C GLU A 125 11.22 8.04 1.58
N ILE A 126 9.95 7.60 1.56
CA ILE A 126 9.39 6.79 0.48
C ILE A 126 9.45 7.47 -0.89
N VAL A 127 9.33 8.80 -0.94
CA VAL A 127 9.34 9.58 -2.20
C VAL A 127 10.72 10.13 -2.57
N ASN A 128 11.77 9.82 -1.80
CA ASN A 128 13.12 10.33 -2.05
C ASN A 128 13.62 9.97 -3.46
N GLY A 129 13.97 11.00 -4.24
CA GLY A 129 14.50 10.86 -5.59
C GLY A 129 13.45 10.71 -6.71
N LEU A 130 12.16 10.89 -6.41
CA LEU A 130 11.09 10.89 -7.42
C LEU A 130 10.76 12.27 -8.00
N GLY A 131 11.25 13.35 -7.38
CA GLY A 131 10.88 14.73 -7.74
C GLY A 131 9.52 15.13 -7.18
N GLU A 132 8.97 16.23 -7.69
CA GLU A 132 7.66 16.76 -7.27
C GLU A 132 6.48 16.01 -7.92
N GLU A 133 6.70 15.42 -9.10
CA GLU A 133 5.69 14.66 -9.84
C GLU A 133 6.30 13.47 -10.57
N PHE A 134 5.60 12.33 -10.60
CA PHE A 134 5.99 11.16 -11.39
C PHE A 134 4.77 10.36 -11.88
N TRP A 135 4.99 9.45 -12.84
CA TRP A 135 3.93 8.59 -13.38
C TRP A 135 3.88 7.23 -12.67
N ALA A 136 2.68 6.73 -12.40
CA ALA A 136 2.45 5.41 -11.83
C ALA A 136 1.21 4.72 -12.42
N TYR A 137 1.13 3.39 -12.30
CA TYR A 137 0.05 2.58 -12.84
C TYR A 137 -1.04 2.27 -11.80
N PHE A 138 -2.28 2.65 -12.09
CA PHE A 138 -3.45 2.51 -11.22
C PHE A 138 -4.46 1.48 -11.76
N VAL A 139 -5.11 0.77 -10.84
CA VAL A 139 -6.30 -0.05 -11.10
C VAL A 139 -7.16 -0.16 -9.83
N HIS A 140 -8.13 0.74 -9.66
CA HIS A 140 -8.98 0.75 -8.46
C HIS A 140 -10.34 1.43 -8.68
N SER A 141 -11.33 1.05 -7.87
CA SER A 141 -12.65 1.70 -7.81
C SER A 141 -12.88 2.51 -6.54
N TYR A 142 -12.04 2.28 -5.53
CA TYR A 142 -12.11 2.89 -4.21
C TYR A 142 -10.76 3.50 -3.88
N TYR A 143 -10.73 4.48 -2.98
CA TYR A 143 -9.51 5.13 -2.51
C TYR A 143 -9.64 5.45 -1.02
N PRO A 144 -8.54 5.54 -0.26
CA PRO A 144 -8.61 5.92 1.14
C PRO A 144 -8.85 7.42 1.30
N GLN A 145 -9.67 7.77 2.29
CA GLN A 145 -9.91 9.11 2.80
C GLN A 145 -9.40 9.16 4.24
N PRO A 146 -8.11 9.48 4.45
CA PRO A 146 -7.51 9.65 5.77
C PRO A 146 -8.23 10.74 6.55
N LYS A 147 -8.32 10.57 7.87
CA LYS A 147 -8.88 11.59 8.76
C LYS A 147 -7.94 12.78 8.98
N SER A 148 -6.62 12.54 8.95
CA SER A 148 -5.59 13.56 9.03
C SER A 148 -4.89 13.76 7.69
N THR A 149 -4.65 15.01 7.30
CA THR A 149 -3.86 15.35 6.11
C THR A 149 -2.37 15.08 6.30
N SER A 150 -1.89 14.97 7.54
CA SER A 150 -0.48 14.62 7.84
C SER A 150 -0.10 13.22 7.36
N THR A 151 -1.08 12.35 7.14
CA THR A 151 -0.88 10.98 6.63
C THR A 151 -0.68 10.97 5.11
N ILE A 152 -0.98 12.06 4.40
CA ILE A 152 -0.91 12.13 2.92
C ILE A 152 0.50 12.57 2.49
N VAL A 153 1.17 11.69 1.75
CA VAL A 153 2.51 11.95 1.18
C VAL A 153 2.39 12.45 -0.26
N ALA A 154 1.50 11.83 -1.04
CA ALA A 154 1.30 12.20 -2.43
C ALA A 154 -0.16 12.00 -2.83
N GLU A 155 -0.60 12.75 -3.83
CA GLU A 155 -1.96 12.75 -4.34
C GLU A 155 -1.98 12.50 -5.86
N THR A 156 -3.14 12.09 -6.35
CA THR A 156 -3.43 11.98 -7.78
C THR A 156 -4.79 12.61 -8.06
N GLU A 157 -4.92 13.24 -9.22
CA GLU A 157 -6.19 13.82 -9.68
C GLU A 157 -6.86 12.89 -10.72
N TYR A 158 -8.11 12.51 -10.45
CA TYR A 158 -8.96 11.72 -11.34
C TYR A 158 -10.44 12.07 -11.13
N GLY A 159 -10.87 13.24 -11.61
CA GLY A 159 -12.17 13.85 -11.33
C GLY A 159 -12.38 14.30 -9.87
N ILE A 160 -11.54 13.80 -8.97
CA ILE A 160 -11.34 14.20 -7.58
C ILE A 160 -9.86 14.05 -7.26
N ARG A 161 -9.36 14.77 -6.24
CA ARG A 161 -8.04 14.51 -5.66
C ARG A 161 -8.13 13.43 -4.59
N PHE A 162 -7.26 12.44 -4.68
CA PHE A 162 -7.18 11.36 -3.70
C PHE A 162 -5.73 11.05 -3.32
N PRO A 163 -5.49 10.53 -2.10
CA PRO A 163 -4.15 10.10 -1.67
C PRO A 163 -3.69 8.90 -2.50
N SER A 164 -2.59 9.06 -3.22
CA SER A 164 -1.94 7.99 -3.98
C SER A 164 -0.77 7.38 -3.22
N ILE A 165 -0.20 8.11 -2.26
CA ILE A 165 0.72 7.60 -1.24
C ILE A 165 0.30 8.13 0.13
N VAL A 166 0.22 7.23 1.11
CA VAL A 166 0.05 7.56 2.52
C VAL A 166 1.23 7.04 3.33
N ALA A 167 1.57 7.72 4.41
CA ALA A 167 2.53 7.21 5.38
C ALA A 167 2.28 7.76 6.77
N GLU A 168 2.53 6.92 7.78
CA GLU A 168 2.65 7.33 9.18
C GLU A 168 3.75 6.48 9.83
N LYS A 169 4.86 7.12 10.20
CA LYS A 169 6.07 6.44 10.69
C LYS A 169 6.52 5.35 9.70
N ASN A 170 6.55 4.10 10.12
CA ASN A 170 6.95 2.91 9.38
C ASN A 170 5.81 2.26 8.57
N ILE A 171 4.59 2.80 8.63
CA ILE A 171 3.44 2.33 7.86
C ILE A 171 3.32 3.14 6.58
N VAL A 172 3.34 2.46 5.42
CA VAL A 172 3.29 3.09 4.11
C VAL A 172 2.19 2.44 3.27
N GLY A 173 1.50 3.23 2.46
CA GLY A 173 0.51 2.73 1.50
C GLY A 173 0.70 3.37 0.14
N THR A 174 0.57 2.57 -0.93
CA THR A 174 0.50 3.08 -2.31
C THR A 174 -0.79 2.61 -2.98
N GLN A 175 -1.54 3.53 -3.60
CA GLN A 175 -2.80 3.20 -4.27
C GLN A 175 -2.54 2.64 -5.68
N PHE A 176 -1.43 3.07 -6.29
CA PHE A 176 -0.88 2.50 -7.51
C PHE A 176 -0.12 1.19 -7.22
N HIS A 177 0.27 0.51 -8.29
CA HIS A 177 1.03 -0.74 -8.25
C HIS A 177 2.53 -0.45 -8.51
N PRO A 178 3.40 -0.33 -7.50
CA PRO A 178 4.81 -0.07 -7.72
C PRO A 178 5.48 -1.18 -8.54
N GLU A 179 5.03 -2.43 -8.43
CA GLU A 179 5.51 -3.55 -9.23
C GLU A 179 5.15 -3.44 -10.73
N LYS A 180 4.28 -2.50 -11.11
CA LYS A 180 3.88 -2.19 -12.49
C LYS A 180 4.28 -0.78 -12.94
N SER A 181 4.94 0.00 -12.08
CA SER A 181 5.17 1.44 -12.29
C SER A 181 6.60 1.79 -12.75
N SER A 182 7.25 0.88 -13.49
CA SER A 182 8.57 1.11 -14.11
C SER A 182 9.62 1.68 -13.14
N SER A 183 10.36 2.73 -13.52
CA SER A 183 11.40 3.38 -12.73
C SER A 183 10.88 3.96 -11.42
N ALA A 184 9.70 4.61 -11.43
CA ALA A 184 9.10 5.16 -10.23
C ALA A 184 8.79 4.06 -9.21
N GLY A 185 8.20 2.96 -9.68
CA GLY A 185 7.95 1.76 -8.87
C GLY A 185 9.22 1.15 -8.26
N PHE A 186 10.30 1.08 -9.05
CA PHE A 186 11.61 0.63 -8.55
C PHE A 186 12.14 1.52 -7.44
N VAL A 187 12.05 2.85 -7.58
CA VAL A 187 12.52 3.80 -6.55
C VAL A 187 11.68 3.69 -5.27
N ILE A 188 10.35 3.61 -5.38
CA ILE A 188 9.44 3.40 -4.23
C ILE A 188 9.84 2.14 -3.44
N LEU A 189 9.98 1.00 -4.11
CA LEU A 189 10.34 -0.26 -3.44
C LEU A 189 11.75 -0.20 -2.83
N LYS A 190 12.70 0.44 -3.53
CA LYS A 190 14.06 0.64 -3.01
C LYS A 190 14.07 1.52 -1.76
N ASN A 191 13.26 2.59 -1.74
CA ASN A 191 13.13 3.47 -0.59
C ASN A 191 12.47 2.75 0.59
N PHE A 192 11.44 1.94 0.34
CA PHE A 192 10.83 1.10 1.37
C PHE A 192 11.85 0.15 2.03
N LEU A 193 12.72 -0.50 1.26
CA LEU A 193 13.78 -1.35 1.82
C LEU A 193 14.81 -0.57 2.65
N ARG A 194 15.00 0.74 2.41
CA ARG A 194 15.91 1.55 3.23
C ARG A 194 15.34 1.81 4.62
N MET A 195 14.01 1.85 4.76
CA MET A 195 13.32 2.02 6.04
C MET A 195 13.65 0.89 7.03
N CYS A 196 13.98 -0.31 6.54
CA CYS A 196 14.37 -1.45 7.38
C CYS A 196 15.74 -1.29 8.06
N ARG A 197 16.51 -0.26 7.71
CA ARG A 197 17.88 -0.05 8.20
C ARG A 197 17.99 1.09 9.22
N ALA A 198 16.86 1.68 9.61
CA ALA A 198 16.77 2.82 10.53
C ALA A 198 16.42 2.36 11.94
#